data_AF-A0A9E2TZB1-F1
#
_entry.id   AF-A0A9E2TZB1-F1
#
_cell.length_a   1.000
_cell.length_b   1.000
_cell.length_c   1.000
_cell.angle_alpha   90.00
_cell.angle_beta   90.00
_cell.angle_gamma   90.00
#
_symmetry.space_group_name_H-M   'P 1'
#
loop_
_entity.id
_entity.type
_entity.pdbx_description
1 polymer ?
#
loop_
_entity_poly.entity_id
_entity_poly.type
_entity_poly.pdbx_seq_one_letter_code
_entity_poly.pdbx_strand_id
1 'polypeptide(L)'
;MPKDLREWIALLERAGELTRVGVEVDPDLEITEIVDRTVRAGGPALLFEHPKGSQHPLLINQFGTERRMCLAFGVDSLDDVGRKVADVLEMQPPAGLVEKVRGLQKLKSIADSLPRTVRKGACQEIVMQGADVDLRLLPIQRCWPGDPAPFITLPAVITRDPRDGSR
;
A
#
# COMPACT_ATOMS: atom_id res chain seq x y z
N MET A 1 1.03 -9.19 -10.97
CA MET A 1 1.20 -8.20 -9.90
C MET A 1 0.43 -6.96 -10.28
N PRO A 2 -0.41 -6.42 -9.37
CA PRO A 2 -1.11 -5.17 -9.60
C PRO A 2 -0.13 -4.04 -9.94
N LYS A 3 -0.45 -3.21 -10.93
CA LYS A 3 0.36 -2.06 -11.32
C LYS A 3 0.02 -0.79 -10.54
N ASP A 4 -1.19 -0.73 -9.98
CA ASP A 4 -1.66 0.38 -9.17
C ASP A 4 -2.70 -0.10 -8.14
N LEU A 5 -3.21 0.83 -7.32
CA LEU A 5 -4.20 0.55 -6.28
C LEU A 5 -5.55 0.06 -6.84
N ARG A 6 -5.94 0.48 -8.04
CA ARG A 6 -7.21 0.08 -8.66
C ARG A 6 -7.13 -1.37 -9.11
N GLU A 7 -6.02 -1.77 -9.73
CA GLU A 7 -5.74 -3.17 -10.05
C GLU A 7 -5.62 -4.03 -8.78
N TRP A 8 -5.10 -3.48 -7.68
CA TRP A 8 -5.02 -4.18 -6.39
C TRP A 8 -6.41 -4.46 -5.80
N ILE A 9 -7.28 -3.45 -5.74
CA ILE A 9 -8.68 -3.59 -5.32
C ILE A 9 -9.38 -4.66 -6.17
N ALA A 10 -9.22 -4.60 -7.50
CA ALA A 10 -9.82 -5.57 -8.41
C ALA A 10 -9.26 -7.00 -8.21
N LEU A 11 -7.98 -7.13 -7.86
CA LEU A 11 -7.39 -8.43 -7.52
C LEU A 11 -7.99 -9.00 -6.23
N LEU A 12 -8.10 -8.19 -5.17
CA LEU A 12 -8.71 -8.61 -3.91
C LEU A 12 -10.16 -9.05 -4.12
N GLU A 13 -10.94 -8.30 -4.91
CA GLU A 13 -12.33 -8.64 -5.23
C GLU A 13 -12.44 -9.98 -5.98
N ARG A 14 -11.63 -10.20 -7.03
CA ARG A 14 -11.59 -11.48 -7.75
C ARG A 14 -11.12 -12.66 -6.88
N ALA A 15 -10.26 -12.40 -5.90
CA ALA A 15 -9.75 -13.42 -4.99
C ALA A 15 -10.70 -13.75 -3.82
N GLY A 16 -11.84 -13.05 -3.72
CA GLY A 16 -12.76 -13.17 -2.59
C GLY A 16 -12.21 -12.56 -1.29
N GLU A 17 -11.24 -11.65 -1.40
CA GLU A 17 -10.50 -11.04 -0.29
C GLU A 17 -10.91 -9.58 -0.03
N LEU A 18 -11.95 -9.09 -0.70
CA LEU A 18 -12.53 -7.75 -0.50
C LEU A 18 -14.04 -7.84 -0.29
N THR A 19 -14.56 -7.04 0.62
CA THR A 19 -15.99 -6.74 0.74
C THR A 19 -16.22 -5.24 0.59
N ARG A 20 -17.19 -4.86 -0.23
CA ARG A 20 -17.66 -3.49 -0.36
C ARG A 20 -18.74 -3.21 0.67
N VAL A 21 -18.62 -2.08 1.37
CA VAL A 21 -19.60 -1.61 2.35
C VAL A 21 -20.27 -0.38 1.77
N GLY A 22 -21.48 -0.58 1.23
CA GLY A 22 -22.26 0.46 0.54
C GLY A 22 -23.19 1.25 1.47
N VAL A 23 -23.29 0.90 2.75
CA VAL A 23 -23.99 1.73 3.74
C VAL A 23 -23.09 2.88 4.18
N GLU A 24 -23.68 4.01 4.57
CA GLU A 24 -22.92 5.10 5.18
C GLU A 24 -22.38 4.66 6.55
N VAL A 25 -21.10 4.93 6.82
CA VAL A 25 -20.44 4.58 8.09
C VAL A 25 -19.55 5.73 8.54
N ASP A 26 -19.53 6.03 9.83
CA ASP A 26 -18.76 7.13 10.40
C ASP A 26 -17.25 6.81 10.53
N PRO A 27 -16.34 7.60 9.94
CA PRO A 27 -14.90 7.47 10.20
C PRO A 27 -14.52 7.72 11.66
N ASP A 28 -15.40 8.35 12.43
CA ASP A 28 -15.24 8.50 13.87
C ASP A 28 -15.67 7.21 14.60
N LEU A 29 -14.68 6.38 14.97
CA LEU A 29 -14.80 5.13 15.71
C LEU A 29 -15.54 3.97 15.00
N GLU A 30 -16.63 4.21 14.26
CA GLU A 30 -17.47 3.12 13.72
C GLU A 30 -16.73 2.25 12.71
N ILE A 31 -16.04 2.87 11.73
CA ILE A 31 -15.22 2.12 10.77
C ILE A 31 -14.15 1.30 11.51
N THR A 32 -13.53 1.86 12.53
CA THR A 32 -12.49 1.16 13.31
C THR A 32 -13.06 -0.04 14.06
N GLU A 33 -14.23 0.07 14.68
CA GLU A 33 -14.90 -1.05 15.36
C GLU A 33 -15.24 -2.19 14.38
N ILE A 34 -15.77 -1.85 13.20
CA ILE A 34 -16.06 -2.84 12.14
C ILE A 34 -14.77 -3.55 11.70
N VAL A 35 -13.71 -2.77 11.48
CA VAL A 35 -12.41 -3.29 11.06
C VAL A 35 -11.79 -4.16 12.15
N ASP A 36 -11.84 -3.78 13.43
CA ASP A 36 -11.28 -4.56 14.55
C ASP A 36 -11.93 -5.95 14.61
N ARG A 37 -13.27 -6.03 14.55
CA ARG A 37 -13.99 -7.32 14.50
C ARG A 37 -13.62 -8.13 13.27
N THR A 38 -13.52 -7.48 12.10
CA THR A 38 -13.18 -8.14 10.84
C THR A 38 -11.78 -8.73 10.89
N VAL A 39 -10.80 -7.98 11.41
CA VAL A 39 -9.41 -8.44 11.60
C VAL A 39 -9.36 -9.62 12.54
N ARG A 40 -10.03 -9.56 13.70
CA ARG A 40 -10.06 -10.67 14.67
C ARG A 40 -10.67 -11.95 14.12
N ALA A 41 -11.61 -11.82 13.19
CA ALA A 41 -12.22 -12.94 12.49
C ALA A 41 -11.42 -13.45 11.29
N GLY A 42 -10.26 -12.86 10.97
CA GLY A 42 -9.51 -13.17 9.75
C GLY A 42 -10.25 -12.79 8.46
N GLY A 43 -11.16 -11.82 8.56
CA GLY A 43 -12.05 -11.39 7.48
C GLY A 43 -11.35 -10.64 6.33
N PRO A 44 -12.14 -10.26 5.31
CA PRO A 44 -11.63 -9.65 4.08
C PRO A 44 -11.12 -8.22 4.32
N ALA A 45 -10.43 -7.67 3.32
CA ALA A 45 -10.28 -6.22 3.20
C ALA A 45 -11.66 -5.56 3.04
N LEU A 46 -11.77 -4.30 3.44
CA LEU A 46 -13.02 -3.55 3.37
C LEU A 46 -12.84 -2.29 2.52
N LEU A 47 -13.77 -2.07 1.59
CA LEU A 47 -13.90 -0.83 0.84
C LEU A 47 -15.21 -0.16 1.26
N PHE A 48 -15.11 0.86 2.11
CA PHE A 48 -16.25 1.70 2.49
C PHE A 48 -16.50 2.71 1.38
N GLU A 49 -17.64 2.58 0.71
CA GLU A 49 -17.97 3.40 -0.46
C GLU A 49 -18.51 4.78 -0.07
N HIS A 50 -19.10 4.87 1.12
CA HIS A 50 -19.74 6.09 1.63
C HIS A 50 -19.30 6.42 3.07
N PRO A 51 -18.03 6.80 3.32
CA PRO A 51 -17.66 7.30 4.63
C PRO A 51 -18.35 8.65 4.90
N LYS A 52 -19.04 8.77 6.03
CA LYS A 52 -19.81 9.97 6.38
C LYS A 52 -18.95 11.24 6.31
N GLY A 53 -19.47 12.26 5.63
CA GLY A 53 -18.80 13.56 5.49
C GLY A 53 -17.60 13.58 4.55
N SER A 54 -17.27 12.47 3.87
CA SER A 54 -16.18 12.41 2.89
C SER A 54 -16.72 12.16 1.47
N GLN A 55 -16.02 12.69 0.47
CA GLN A 55 -16.27 12.40 -0.95
C GLN A 55 -15.42 11.23 -1.46
N HIS A 56 -14.53 10.69 -0.63
CA HIS A 56 -13.57 9.67 -1.02
C HIS A 56 -13.90 8.35 -0.32
N PRO A 57 -13.93 7.23 -1.04
CA PRO A 57 -14.07 5.91 -0.43
C PRO A 57 -12.82 5.56 0.39
N LEU A 58 -12.99 4.68 1.39
CA LEU A 58 -11.91 4.24 2.27
C LEU A 58 -11.63 2.74 2.07
N LEU A 59 -10.47 2.41 1.52
CA LEU A 59 -9.92 1.05 1.53
C LEU A 59 -9.10 0.83 2.80
N ILE A 60 -9.48 -0.18 3.59
CA ILE A 60 -8.80 -0.54 4.84
C ILE A 60 -8.73 -2.06 4.99
N ASN A 61 -7.91 -2.52 5.93
CA ASN A 61 -7.64 -3.94 6.17
C ASN A 61 -7.05 -4.69 4.95
N GLN A 62 -6.52 -3.95 3.97
CA GLN A 62 -6.02 -4.49 2.70
C GLN A 62 -4.85 -5.48 2.86
N PHE A 63 -4.17 -5.47 4.01
CA PHE A 63 -3.05 -6.34 4.34
C PHE A 63 -3.29 -7.20 5.60
N GLY A 64 -4.52 -7.26 6.10
CA GLY A 64 -4.81 -7.87 7.41
C GLY A 64 -4.77 -9.39 7.51
N THR A 65 -4.37 -10.10 6.46
CA THR A 65 -4.14 -11.56 6.49
C THR A 65 -2.88 -11.92 5.73
N GLU A 66 -2.26 -13.04 6.10
CA GLU A 66 -1.10 -13.59 5.39
C GLU A 66 -1.41 -13.83 3.91
N ARG A 67 -2.61 -14.36 3.60
CA ARG A 67 -3.07 -14.55 2.21
C ARG A 67 -3.03 -13.24 1.41
N ARG A 68 -3.51 -12.13 1.97
CA ARG A 68 -3.45 -10.82 1.29
C ARG A 68 -2.02 -10.31 1.14
N MET A 69 -1.15 -10.56 2.12
CA MET A 69 0.27 -10.23 1.99
C MET A 69 0.95 -11.06 0.89
N CYS A 70 0.69 -12.36 0.81
CA CYS A 70 1.16 -13.23 -0.27
C CYS A 70 0.68 -12.74 -1.65
N LEU A 71 -0.60 -12.36 -1.78
CA LEU A 71 -1.14 -11.76 -3.00
C LEU A 71 -0.44 -10.45 -3.38
N ALA A 72 -0.15 -9.59 -2.40
CA ALA A 72 0.54 -8.31 -2.62
C ALA A 72 1.97 -8.51 -3.14
N PHE A 73 2.66 -9.56 -2.67
CA PHE A 73 4.01 -9.93 -3.10
C PHE A 73 4.08 -10.89 -4.29
N GLY A 74 2.95 -11.47 -4.70
CA GLY A 74 2.88 -12.45 -5.78
C GLY A 74 3.66 -13.71 -5.47
N VAL A 75 3.53 -14.21 -4.24
CA VAL A 75 4.19 -15.40 -3.72
C VAL A 75 3.16 -16.35 -3.09
N ASP A 76 3.55 -17.61 -2.91
CA ASP A 76 2.70 -18.60 -2.23
C ASP A 76 2.89 -18.54 -0.70
N SER A 77 4.09 -18.18 -0.23
CA SER A 77 4.42 -18.01 1.18
C SER A 77 5.26 -16.76 1.41
N LEU A 78 5.13 -16.12 2.58
CA LEU A 78 5.96 -14.99 2.98
C LEU A 78 7.44 -15.37 3.15
N ASP A 79 7.76 -16.65 3.38
CA ASP A 79 9.14 -17.14 3.41
C ASP A 79 9.85 -16.91 2.06
N ASP A 80 9.12 -16.95 0.94
CA ASP A 80 9.67 -16.65 -0.38
C ASP A 80 10.12 -15.20 -0.51
N VAL A 81 9.44 -14.28 0.18
CA VAL A 81 9.81 -12.86 0.23
C VAL A 81 11.10 -12.72 1.05
N GLY A 82 11.16 -13.36 2.22
CA GLY A 82 12.33 -13.33 3.09
C GLY A 82 13.58 -13.82 2.37
N ARG A 83 13.50 -14.96 1.67
CA ARG A 83 14.60 -15.51 0.86
C ARG A 83 15.06 -14.54 -0.24
N LYS A 84 14.12 -13.94 -0.98
CA LYS A 84 14.44 -12.96 -2.04
C LYS A 84 15.16 -11.73 -1.50
N VAL A 85 14.78 -11.23 -0.32
CA VAL A 85 15.43 -10.08 0.30
C VAL A 85 16.84 -10.45 0.80
N ALA A 86 16.99 -11.61 1.46
CA ALA A 86 18.28 -12.10 1.92
C ALA A 86 19.28 -12.26 0.76
N ASP A 87 18.83 -12.82 -0.37
CA ASP A 87 19.65 -13.00 -1.59
C ASP A 87 20.20 -11.70 -2.19
N VAL A 88 19.56 -10.56 -1.91
CA VAL A 88 19.99 -9.22 -2.34
C VAL A 88 20.96 -8.62 -1.33
N LEU A 89 20.71 -8.79 -0.03
CA LEU A 89 21.56 -8.25 1.04
C LEU A 89 22.89 -8.98 1.17
N GLU A 90 22.91 -10.30 0.97
CA GLU A 90 24.10 -11.16 1.12
C GLU A 90 24.98 -11.20 -0.14
N MET A 91 24.81 -10.25 -1.06
CA MET A 91 25.48 -10.30 -2.36
C MET A 91 27.00 -10.14 -2.21
N GLN A 92 27.74 -11.24 -2.36
CA GLN A 92 29.19 -11.25 -2.48
C GLN A 92 29.66 -10.92 -3.92
N PRO A 93 30.86 -10.33 -4.11
CA PRO A 93 31.41 -10.10 -5.44
C PRO A 93 31.62 -11.43 -6.18
N PRO A 94 31.16 -11.58 -7.44
CA PRO A 94 31.26 -12.84 -8.16
C PRO A 94 32.72 -13.22 -8.46
N ALA A 95 33.11 -14.43 -8.09
CA ALA A 95 34.39 -15.07 -8.41
C ALA A 95 34.18 -16.15 -9.49
N GLY A 96 34.59 -15.84 -10.72
CA GLY A 96 34.57 -16.79 -11.85
C GLY A 96 33.56 -16.45 -12.96
N LEU A 97 33.63 -17.18 -14.08
CA LEU A 97 32.89 -16.86 -15.31
C LEU A 97 31.38 -17.09 -15.20
N VAL A 98 30.94 -18.17 -14.54
CA VAL A 98 29.51 -18.47 -14.32
C VAL A 98 28.89 -17.47 -13.34
N GLU A 99 29.63 -17.12 -12.29
CA GLU A 99 29.18 -16.12 -11.31
C GLU A 99 29.06 -14.73 -11.90
N LYS A 100 29.93 -14.36 -12.87
CA LYS A 100 29.81 -13.11 -13.63
C LYS A 100 28.51 -13.02 -14.44
N VAL A 101 28.07 -14.10 -15.08
CA VAL A 101 26.80 -14.12 -15.85
C VAL A 101 25.59 -13.97 -14.91
N ARG A 102 25.58 -14.68 -13.78
CA ARG A 102 24.56 -14.50 -12.73
C ARG A 102 24.57 -13.08 -12.16
N GLY A 103 25.75 -12.51 -11.95
CA GLY A 103 25.93 -11.12 -11.52
C GLY A 103 25.32 -10.12 -12.50
N LEU A 104 25.52 -10.31 -13.82
CA LEU A 104 24.92 -9.46 -14.85
C LEU A 104 23.37 -9.53 -14.85
N GLN A 105 22.79 -10.72 -14.67
CA GLN A 105 21.33 -10.89 -14.57
C GLN A 105 20.77 -10.21 -13.31
N LYS A 106 21.44 -10.36 -12.16
CA LYS A 106 21.06 -9.68 -10.90
C LYS A 106 21.17 -8.16 -11.02
N LEU A 107 22.24 -7.63 -11.64
CA LEU A 107 22.40 -6.20 -11.92
C LEU A 107 21.27 -5.64 -12.78
N LYS A 108 20.86 -6.38 -13.83
CA LYS A 108 19.71 -6.00 -14.65
C LYS A 108 18.42 -5.95 -13.82
N SER A 109 18.19 -6.95 -12.96
CA SER A 109 17.01 -6.96 -12.08
C SER A 109 16.98 -5.74 -11.14
N ILE A 110 18.14 -5.32 -10.61
CA ILE A 110 18.23 -4.10 -9.78
C ILE A 110 17.94 -2.87 -10.63
N ALA A 111 18.54 -2.76 -11.82
CA ALA A 111 18.28 -1.63 -12.72
C ALA A 111 16.80 -1.54 -13.12
N ASP A 112 16.14 -2.67 -13.39
CA ASP A 112 14.72 -2.75 -13.71
C ASP A 112 13.82 -2.40 -12.52
N SER A 113 14.31 -2.49 -11.28
CA SER A 113 13.58 -2.10 -10.06
C SER A 113 13.59 -0.59 -9.78
N LEU A 114 14.46 0.17 -10.46
CA LEU A 114 14.55 1.62 -10.26
C LEU A 114 13.29 2.33 -10.79
N PRO A 115 12.78 3.34 -10.06
CA PRO A 115 11.60 4.07 -10.49
C PRO A 115 11.85 4.78 -11.81
N ARG A 116 10.85 4.77 -12.69
CA ARG A 116 10.88 5.52 -13.96
C ARG A 116 10.20 6.87 -13.78
N THR A 117 10.90 7.94 -14.13
CA THR A 117 10.33 9.28 -14.14
C THR A 117 9.39 9.46 -15.33
N VAL A 118 8.15 9.86 -15.06
CA VAL A 118 7.13 10.17 -16.06
C VAL A 118 6.66 11.61 -15.91
N ARG A 119 6.17 12.22 -17.00
CA ARG A 119 5.74 13.63 -17.00
C ARG A 119 4.35 13.86 -16.40
N LYS A 120 3.45 12.88 -16.49
CA LYS A 120 2.07 12.94 -16.00
C LYS A 120 1.69 11.60 -15.39
N GLY A 121 0.83 11.61 -14.38
CA GLY A 121 0.25 10.41 -13.78
C GLY A 121 -1.18 10.66 -13.29
N ALA A 122 -1.94 9.59 -13.07
CA ALA A 122 -3.34 9.68 -12.62
C ALA A 122 -3.49 10.45 -11.29
N CYS A 123 -2.46 10.45 -10.43
CA CYS A 123 -2.44 11.23 -9.19
C CYS A 123 -2.41 12.76 -9.38
N GLN A 124 -2.34 13.25 -10.62
CA GLN A 124 -2.29 14.69 -10.96
C GLN A 124 -3.56 15.17 -11.70
N GLU A 125 -4.59 14.32 -11.82
CA GLU A 125 -5.84 14.66 -12.54
C GLU A 125 -6.66 15.76 -11.83
N ILE A 126 -6.66 15.77 -10.50
CA ILE A 126 -7.34 16.75 -9.66
C ILE A 126 -6.29 17.41 -8.77
N VAL A 127 -6.22 18.73 -8.76
CA VAL A 127 -5.20 19.51 -8.04
C VAL A 127 -5.89 20.60 -7.21
N MET A 128 -5.72 20.55 -5.89
CA MET A 128 -6.15 21.59 -4.95
C MET A 128 -4.91 22.27 -4.36
N GLN A 129 -4.86 23.59 -4.33
CA GLN A 129 -3.69 24.35 -3.87
C GLN A 129 -4.10 25.53 -2.99
N GLY A 130 -3.20 25.96 -2.10
CA GLY A 130 -3.39 27.15 -1.27
C GLY A 130 -4.67 27.04 -0.42
N ALA A 131 -5.56 28.02 -0.56
CA ALA A 131 -6.81 28.10 0.21
C ALA A 131 -7.83 27.01 -0.14
N ASP A 132 -7.67 26.34 -1.30
CA ASP A 132 -8.58 25.26 -1.71
C ASP A 132 -8.26 23.95 -0.98
N VAL A 133 -7.12 23.82 -0.28
CA VAL A 133 -6.75 22.59 0.41
C VAL A 133 -7.61 22.39 1.65
N ASP A 134 -8.42 21.33 1.65
CA ASP A 134 -9.22 20.91 2.78
C ASP A 134 -9.06 19.42 3.07
N LEU A 135 -8.35 19.09 4.17
CA LEU A 135 -8.12 17.70 4.58
C LEU A 135 -9.39 16.99 5.08
N ARG A 136 -10.44 17.75 5.42
CA ARG A 136 -11.72 17.18 5.87
C ARG A 136 -12.48 16.47 4.76
N LEU A 137 -12.06 16.66 3.49
CA LEU A 137 -12.60 15.91 2.36
C LEU A 137 -12.18 14.43 2.36
N LEU A 138 -11.13 14.09 3.11
CA LEU A 138 -10.64 12.71 3.27
C LEU A 138 -11.32 12.03 4.46
N PRO A 139 -11.57 10.72 4.40
CA PRO A 139 -12.17 9.96 5.49
C PRO A 139 -11.11 9.60 6.54
N ILE A 140 -10.47 10.62 7.13
CA ILE A 140 -9.45 10.42 8.16
C ILE A 140 -10.15 9.92 9.42
N GLN A 141 -9.73 8.76 9.91
CA GLN A 141 -10.36 8.13 11.06
C GLN A 141 -9.83 8.72 12.36
N ARG A 142 -10.72 8.87 13.34
CA ARG A 142 -10.34 8.84 14.75
C ARG A 142 -10.59 7.41 15.22
N CYS A 143 -9.52 6.69 15.53
CA CYS A 143 -9.59 5.24 15.70
C CYS A 143 -10.12 4.87 17.08
N TRP A 144 -9.67 5.58 18.12
CA TRP A 144 -10.00 5.25 19.51
C TRP A 144 -10.67 6.41 20.25
N PRO A 145 -11.51 6.12 21.26
CA PRO A 145 -12.18 7.18 22.04
C PRO A 145 -11.22 8.18 22.70
N GLY A 146 -10.00 7.73 23.04
CA GLY A 146 -8.96 8.55 23.64
C GLY A 146 -8.05 9.29 22.65
N ASP A 147 -8.20 9.06 21.35
CA ASP A 147 -7.42 9.80 20.35
C ASP A 147 -7.87 11.27 20.35
N PRO A 148 -6.94 12.24 20.40
CA PRO A 148 -7.29 13.66 20.49
C PRO A 148 -7.83 14.23 19.17
N ALA A 149 -7.57 13.56 18.04
CA ALA A 149 -7.97 13.99 16.70
C ALA A 149 -7.88 12.81 15.70
N PRO A 150 -8.47 12.94 14.50
CA PRO A 150 -8.24 12.01 13.40
C PRO A 150 -6.77 11.88 13.00
N PHE A 151 -6.34 10.68 12.59
CA PHE A 151 -4.95 10.37 12.25
C PHE A 151 -4.81 9.63 10.90
N ILE A 152 -3.84 10.05 10.09
CA ILE A 152 -3.50 9.37 8.82
C ILE A 152 -2.55 8.21 9.12
N THR A 153 -3.01 6.97 8.93
CA THR A 153 -2.33 5.76 9.44
C THR A 153 -1.38 5.08 8.47
N LEU A 154 -1.52 5.28 7.15
CA LEU A 154 -0.68 4.61 6.15
C LEU A 154 -0.11 5.56 5.07
N PRO A 155 0.54 6.69 5.45
CA PRO A 155 1.16 7.56 4.48
C PRO A 155 2.48 6.97 3.94
N ALA A 156 2.72 7.09 2.64
CA ALA A 156 4.05 6.97 2.06
C ALA A 156 4.72 8.35 2.08
N VAL A 157 5.47 8.66 3.14
CA VAL A 157 6.17 9.95 3.29
C VAL A 157 7.46 9.90 2.49
N ILE A 158 7.61 10.84 1.54
CA ILE A 158 8.79 10.94 0.67
C ILE A 158 9.53 12.23 1.00
N THR A 159 10.78 12.11 1.43
CA THR A 159 11.68 13.25 1.71
C THR A 159 12.85 13.25 0.73
N ARG A 160 13.68 14.30 0.77
CA ARG A 160 14.89 14.40 -0.07
C ARG A 160 16.06 14.91 0.76
N ASP A 161 17.22 14.23 0.71
CA ASP A 161 18.44 14.71 1.39
C ASP A 161 18.92 16.01 0.71
N PRO A 162 19.18 17.10 1.48
CA PRO A 162 19.60 18.37 0.91
C PRO A 162 21.04 18.39 0.37
N ARG A 163 21.88 17.41 0.70
CA ARG A 163 23.30 17.32 0.31
C ARG A 163 23.50 16.55 -1.00
N ASP A 164 22.89 15.37 -1.10
CA ASP A 164 23.07 14.48 -2.26
C ASP A 164 21.79 14.29 -3.10
N GLY A 165 20.64 14.76 -2.60
CA GLY A 165 19.39 14.72 -3.34
C GLY A 165 18.73 13.34 -3.41
N SER A 166 19.21 12.35 -2.66
CA SER A 166 18.59 11.03 -2.52
C SER A 166 17.20 11.11 -1.86
N ARG A 167 16.32 10.13 -2.13
CA ARG A 167 14.95 10.01 -1.62
C ARG A 167 14.74 8.66 -0.97
#